data_AF-A0A7J4JPK3-F1
#
_entry.id   AF-A0A7J4JPK3-F1
#
_cell.length_a   1.000
_cell.length_b   1.000
_cell.length_c   1.000
_cell.angle_alpha   90.00
_cell.angle_beta   90.00
_cell.angle_gamma   90.00
#
_symmetry.space_group_name_H-M   'P 1'
#
loop_
_entity.id
_entity.type
_entity.pdbx_description
1 polymer ?
#
loop_
_entity_poly.entity_id
_entity_poly.type
_entity_poly.pdbx_seq_one_letter_code
_entity_poly.pdbx_strand_id
1 'polypeptide(L)' 'MATADMYRENILDHYKHPRNRGRIAHADSEAHDSNPLCGDDITYQLTFENGRVSDIKFEG' A
#
# COMPACT_ATOMS: atom_id res chain seq x y z
N MET A 1 7.37 23.05 15.58
CA MET A 1 7.57 22.53 14.21
C MET A 1 6.30 22.83 13.42
N ALA A 2 6.43 23.37 12.22
CA ALA A 2 5.27 23.59 11.36
C ALA A 2 4.74 22.22 10.90
N THR A 3 3.42 22.06 10.88
CA THR A 3 2.76 20.79 10.54
C THR A 3 3.14 20.26 9.16
N ALA A 4 3.43 21.15 8.20
CA ALA A 4 3.87 20.80 6.85
C ALA A 4 5.19 20.01 6.81
N ASP A 5 6.13 20.31 7.71
CA ASP A 5 7.42 19.62 7.76
C ASP A 5 7.23 18.18 8.26
N MET A 6 6.36 17.99 9.25
CA MET A 6 6.02 16.66 9.78
C MET A 6 5.34 15.78 8.72
N TYR A 7 4.45 16.32 7.89
CA TYR A 7 3.84 15.56 6.80
C TYR A 7 4.86 15.15 5.74
N ARG A 8 5.79 16.04 5.39
CA ARG A 8 6.84 15.75 4.42
C ARG A 8 7.73 14.60 4.89
N GLU A 9 8.16 14.62 6.14
CA GLU A 9 8.99 13.56 6.71
C GLU A 9 8.27 12.21 6.69
N ASN A 10 6.99 12.18 7.07
CA ASN A 10 6.19 10.95 7.03
C ASN A 10 6.04 10.40 5.60
N ILE A 11 5.73 11.26 4.62
CA ILE A 11 5.62 10.82 3.21
C ILE A 11 6.95 10.24 2.71
N LEU A 12 8.07 10.89 3.02
CA LEU A 12 9.40 10.43 2.63
C LEU A 12 9.78 9.11 3.32
N ASP A 13 9.38 8.91 4.57
CA ASP A 13 9.58 7.65 5.29
C ASP A 13 8.81 6.51 4.62
N HIS A 14 7.53 6.70 4.31
CA HIS A 14 6.72 5.69 3.61
C HIS A 14 7.26 5.35 2.22
N TYR A 15 7.80 6.35 1.50
CA TYR A 15 8.44 6.12 0.21
C TYR A 15 9.74 5.29 0.33
N LYS A 16 10.59 5.59 1.31
CA LYS A 16 11.87 4.89 1.52
C LYS A 16 11.70 3.53 2.18
N HIS A 17 10.71 3.40 3.04
CA HIS A 17 10.43 2.22 3.86
C HIS A 17 8.95 1.82 3.68
N PRO A 18 8.59 1.33 2.47
CA PRO A 18 7.22 0.96 2.18
C PRO A 18 6.80 -0.19 3.08
N ARG A 19 5.78 0.06 3.89
CA ARG A 19 5.18 -0.94 4.76
C ARG A 19 4.28 -1.83 3.91
N ASN A 20 4.24 -3.12 4.20
CA ASN A 20 3.35 -4.06 3.51
C ASN A 20 3.61 -4.23 2.01
N ARG A 21 4.81 -3.91 1.52
CA ARG A 21 5.19 -4.19 0.14
C ARG A 21 5.42 -5.70 -0.06
N GLY A 22 4.84 -6.28 -1.10
CA GLY A 22 5.00 -7.69 -1.46
C GLY A 22 3.71 -8.31 -1.99
N ARG A 23 3.71 -9.64 -2.12
CA ARG A 23 2.54 -10.43 -2.52
C ARG A 23 2.09 -11.38 -1.42
N ILE A 24 0.79 -11.64 -1.36
CA ILE A 24 0.15 -12.69 -0.57
C ILE A 24 -0.11 -13.88 -1.51
N ALA A 25 0.48 -15.05 -1.22
CA ALA A 25 0.37 -16.22 -2.10
C ALA A 25 -1.06 -16.74 -2.27
N HIS A 26 -1.90 -16.62 -1.24
CA HIS A 26 -3.29 -17.04 -1.22
C HIS A 26 -4.17 -15.91 -0.69
N ALA A 27 -4.20 -14.79 -1.41
CA ALA A 27 -5.08 -13.67 -1.08
C ALA A 27 -6.55 -14.09 -1.23
N ASP A 28 -7.40 -13.64 -0.32
CA ASP A 28 -8.86 -13.79 -0.43
C ASP A 28 -9.46 -12.81 -1.43
N SER A 29 -8.76 -11.69 -1.68
CA SER A 29 -9.17 -10.67 -2.65
C SER A 29 -7.96 -9.94 -3.23
N GLU A 30 -8.06 -9.58 -4.50
CA GLU A 30 -7.06 -8.81 -5.24
C GLU A 30 -7.76 -7.72 -6.05
N ALA A 31 -7.15 -6.54 -6.09
CA ALA A 31 -7.59 -5.42 -6.94
C ALA A 31 -6.37 -4.75 -7.56
N HIS A 32 -6.49 -4.39 -8.83
CA HIS A 32 -5.45 -3.70 -9.59
C HIS A 32 -6.01 -2.39 -10.12
N ASP A 33 -5.21 -1.33 -10.05
CA ASP A 33 -5.55 -0.01 -10.57
C ASP A 33 -4.31 0.67 -11.16
N SER A 34 -4.52 1.57 -12.10
CA SER A 34 -3.43 2.30 -12.77
C SER A 34 -3.81 3.74 -13.08
N ASN A 35 -2.84 4.65 -12.91
CA ASN A 35 -2.95 6.06 -13.27
C ASN A 35 -2.00 6.37 -14.44
N PRO A 36 -2.48 6.29 -15.70
CA PRO A 36 -1.64 6.43 -16.89
C PRO A 36 -1.07 7.84 -17.08
N LEU A 37 -1.61 8.87 -16.39
CA LEU A 37 -1.08 10.23 -16.47
C LEU A 37 0.27 10.38 -15.77
N CYS A 38 0.47 9.62 -14.69
CA CYS A 38 1.69 9.64 -13.89
C CYS A 38 2.53 8.37 -14.06
N GLY A 39 1.94 7.33 -14.67
CA GLY A 39 2.57 6.01 -14.83
C GLY A 39 2.49 5.15 -13.57
N ASP A 40 1.59 5.48 -12.63
CA ASP A 40 1.39 4.66 -11.44
C ASP A 40 0.65 3.38 -11.84
N ASP A 41 1.10 2.25 -11.31
CA ASP A 41 0.52 0.93 -11.52
C ASP A 41 0.59 0.22 -10.17
N ILE A 42 -0.55 -0.19 -9.61
CA ILE A 42 -0.60 -0.74 -8.26
C ILE A 42 -1.58 -1.90 -8.16
N THR A 43 -1.16 -2.94 -7.46
CA THR A 43 -1.96 -4.11 -7.14
C THR A 43 -2.02 -4.27 -5.63
N TYR A 44 -3.23 -4.46 -5.09
CA TYR A 44 -3.51 -4.67 -3.68
C TYR A 44 -4.06 -6.07 -3.46
N GLN A 45 -3.62 -6.72 -2.39
CA GLN A 45 -4.03 -8.06 -2.00
C GLN A 45 -4.40 -8.07 -0.52
N LEU A 46 -5.49 -8.76 -0.18
CA LEU A 46 -6.08 -8.80 1.16
C LEU A 46 -6.37 -10.24 1.58
N THR A 47 -6.20 -10.52 2.87
CA THR A 47 -6.77 -11.71 3.53
C THR A 47 -7.71 -11.31 4.65
N PHE A 48 -8.72 -12.13 4.91
CA PHE A 48 -9.72 -11.90 5.93
C PHE A 48 -9.77 -13.04 6.95
N GLU A 49 -9.87 -12.69 8.22
CA GLU A 49 -10.16 -13.60 9.31
C GLU A 49 -11.31 -13.05 10.13
N ASN A 50 -12.38 -13.83 10.29
CA ASN A 50 -13.55 -13.46 11.10
C ASN A 50 -14.16 -12.09 10.73
N GLY A 51 -14.20 -11.78 9.43
CA GLY A 51 -14.73 -10.51 8.91
C GLY A 51 -13.81 -9.30 9.11
N ARG A 52 -12.53 -9.50 9.47
CA ARG A 52 -11.52 -8.44 9.58
C ARG A 52 -10.35 -8.73 8.64
N VAL A 53 -9.73 -7.69 8.10
CA VAL A 53 -8.47 -7.82 7.34
C VAL A 53 -7.38 -8.33 8.28
N SER A 54 -6.78 -9.47 7.93
CA SER A 54 -5.68 -10.09 8.69
C SER A 54 -4.30 -9.76 8.12
N ASP A 55 -4.18 -9.64 6.80
CA ASP A 55 -2.99 -9.15 6.10
C ASP A 55 -3.42 -8.32 4.87
N ILE A 56 -2.59 -7.35 4.52
CA ILE A 56 -2.71 -6.57 3.30
C ILE A 56 -1.31 -6.39 2.73
N LYS A 57 -1.16 -6.60 1.42
CA LYS A 57 0.08 -6.25 0.73
C LYS A 57 -0.19 -5.53 -0.58
N PHE A 58 0.82 -4.80 -1.04
CA PHE A 58 0.78 -4.16 -2.34
C PHE A 58 2.08 -4.33 -3.12
N GLU A 59 1.96 -4.23 -4.43
CA GLU A 59 3.06 -4.13 -5.37
C GLU A 59 2.73 -3.13 -6.48
N GLY A 60 3.76 -2.64 -7.15
CA GLY A 60 3.73 -1.34 -7.82
C GLY A 60 4.87 -0.47 -7.32
#